data_AF-A0A7S0XB64-F1
#
_entry.id   AF-A0A7S0XB64-F1
#
_cell.length_a   1.000
_cell.length_b   1.000
_cell.length_c   1.000
_cell.angle_alpha   90.00
_cell.angle_beta   90.00
_cell.angle_gamma   90.00
#
_symmetry.space_group_name_H-M   'P 1'
#
loop_
_entity.id
_entity.type
_entity.pdbx_description
1 polymer ?
#
loop_
_entity_poly.entity_id
_entity_poly.type
_entity_poly.pdbx_seq_one_letter_code
_entity_poly.pdbx_strand_id
1 'polypeptide(L)'
;ILSINGYNNDDILTYKEASKIIKDYVASQPSIGRDLCDKYTCCTLSDDEKCNIDTFITDSSTLVLPGGESRCIFSSSTPYAFQVIPGASDKLIVYLQGGGACWDEASTNAGFCSTSVSPASLIGMFDRENELNPYKDYTVVHALYCSGDLWGGNVTQSYNDADGVPVTQKGLYNVQLTIDWIIAQQKASKLSSTFTDLIVTGTSAGAVGVQLWYTQILDSFDWDSAVVIPDSYAGVFPDGTQGPLTKALGYCTWEKLPEDLYTTCINEQVTLELLTSYNLKNNYPDVPVAFIQSKLDA
;
A
#
# COMPACT_ATOMS: atom_id res chain seq x y z
N ILE A 1 26.41 -1.95 -1.52
CA ILE A 1 26.80 -3.35 -1.23
C ILE A 1 27.14 -3.43 0.26
N LEU A 2 26.14 -3.62 1.11
CA LEU A 2 26.36 -3.94 2.52
C LEU A 2 26.54 -5.45 2.61
N SER A 3 27.80 -5.88 2.62
CA SER A 3 28.18 -7.24 3.01
C SER A 3 27.88 -7.40 4.49
N ILE A 4 26.86 -8.19 4.82
CA ILE A 4 26.67 -8.69 6.17
C ILE A 4 27.56 -9.92 6.31
N ASN A 5 28.82 -9.70 6.69
CA ASN A 5 29.71 -10.77 7.14
C ASN A 5 29.20 -11.28 8.49
N GLY A 6 28.71 -12.53 8.53
CA GLY A 6 28.36 -13.19 9.79
C GLY A 6 27.29 -14.27 9.74
N TYR A 7 26.73 -14.62 8.58
CA TYR A 7 25.70 -15.68 8.51
C TYR A 7 26.33 -17.07 8.65
N ASN A 8 25.97 -17.78 9.73
CA ASN A 8 25.95 -19.23 9.73
C ASN A 8 24.74 -19.67 8.91
N ASN A 9 24.91 -20.69 8.05
CA ASN A 9 23.87 -21.24 7.18
C ASN A 9 22.69 -21.93 7.91
N ASP A 10 22.55 -21.75 9.22
CA ASP A 10 21.61 -22.50 10.06
C ASP A 10 20.24 -21.81 10.25
N ASP A 11 20.07 -20.56 9.77
CA ASP A 11 18.83 -19.75 9.95
C ASP A 11 18.03 -19.55 8.64
N ILE A 12 18.21 -20.41 7.63
CA ILE A 12 17.39 -20.35 6.41
C ILE A 12 16.11 -21.16 6.64
N LEU A 13 14.97 -20.46 6.74
CA LEU A 13 13.65 -21.10 6.81
C LEU A 13 13.46 -22.03 5.61
N THR A 14 12.99 -23.25 5.85
CA THR A 14 12.50 -24.10 4.78
C THR A 14 11.27 -23.47 4.14
N TYR A 15 10.98 -23.82 2.87
CA TYR A 15 9.74 -23.38 2.21
C TYR A 15 8.50 -23.62 3.06
N LYS A 16 8.44 -24.76 3.76
CA LYS A 16 7.29 -25.12 4.60
C LYS A 16 7.16 -24.21 5.82
N GLU A 17 8.26 -23.80 6.43
CA GLU A 17 8.28 -22.90 7.58
C GLU A 17 7.91 -21.48 7.14
N ALA A 18 8.55 -20.95 6.09
CA ALA A 18 8.21 -19.64 5.53
C ALA A 18 6.74 -19.57 5.07
N SER A 19 6.27 -20.61 4.36
CA SER A 19 4.88 -20.74 3.93
C SER A 19 3.90 -20.72 5.10
N LYS A 20 4.25 -21.35 6.22
CA LYS A 20 3.41 -21.34 7.42
C LYS A 20 3.36 -19.95 8.07
N ILE A 21 4.49 -19.28 8.21
CA ILE A 21 4.57 -17.94 8.81
C ILE A 21 3.74 -16.94 8.01
N ILE A 22 3.90 -16.91 6.67
CA ILE A 22 3.13 -16.02 5.79
C ILE A 22 1.63 -16.29 5.92
N LYS A 23 1.21 -17.56 5.90
CA LYS A 23 -0.21 -17.91 6.04
C LYS A 23 -0.77 -17.52 7.39
N ASP A 24 -0.04 -17.78 8.47
CA ASP A 24 -0.47 -17.45 9.82
C ASP A 24 -0.60 -15.92 9.97
N TYR A 25 0.32 -15.12 9.38
CA TYR A 25 0.21 -13.66 9.35
C TYR A 25 -1.00 -13.17 8.54
N VAL A 26 -1.18 -13.66 7.31
CA VAL A 26 -2.32 -13.28 6.45
C VAL A 26 -3.64 -13.67 7.12
N ALA A 27 -3.74 -14.87 7.70
CA ALA A 27 -4.93 -15.34 8.39
C ALA A 27 -5.21 -14.60 9.70
N SER A 28 -4.18 -13.99 10.32
CA SER A 28 -4.36 -13.15 11.50
C SER A 28 -4.98 -11.78 11.19
N GLN A 29 -4.96 -11.35 9.92
CA GLN A 29 -5.64 -10.13 9.51
C GLN A 29 -7.17 -10.35 9.56
N PRO A 30 -7.94 -9.44 10.16
CA PRO A 30 -9.39 -9.52 10.19
C PRO A 30 -9.98 -9.69 8.78
N SER A 31 -10.49 -10.87 8.44
CA SER A 31 -11.24 -11.05 7.19
C SER A 31 -12.69 -10.62 7.40
N ILE A 32 -13.06 -9.52 6.76
CA ILE A 32 -14.43 -9.03 6.76
C ILE A 32 -15.08 -9.56 5.48
N GLY A 33 -16.25 -10.18 5.62
CA GLY A 33 -17.08 -10.56 4.48
C GLY A 33 -17.58 -9.32 3.73
N ARG A 34 -18.39 -9.51 2.68
CA ARG A 34 -18.90 -8.38 1.87
C ARG A 34 -19.68 -7.32 2.68
N ASP A 35 -20.10 -7.65 3.90
CA ASP A 35 -20.83 -6.80 4.85
C ASP A 35 -19.92 -5.77 5.58
N LEU A 36 -18.94 -5.20 4.87
CA LEU A 36 -17.96 -4.25 5.43
C LEU A 36 -18.65 -3.09 6.16
N CYS A 37 -19.70 -2.55 5.55
CA CYS A 37 -20.42 -1.37 6.05
C CYS A 37 -21.49 -1.68 7.11
N ASP A 38 -21.72 -2.96 7.41
CA ASP A 38 -22.54 -3.35 8.57
C ASP A 38 -21.72 -3.29 9.87
N LYS A 39 -20.39 -3.37 9.76
CA LYS A 39 -19.46 -3.38 10.90
C LYS A 39 -18.70 -2.08 11.09
N TYR A 40 -18.54 -1.30 10.02
CA TYR A 40 -17.75 -0.07 10.02
C TYR A 40 -18.55 1.08 9.40
N THR A 41 -18.26 2.29 9.86
CA THR A 41 -18.76 3.50 9.20
C THR A 41 -18.18 3.58 7.80
N CYS A 42 -19.06 3.61 6.80
CA CYS A 42 -18.67 3.72 5.40
C CYS A 42 -19.19 5.01 4.77
N CYS A 43 -18.47 5.48 3.77
CA CYS A 43 -18.96 6.44 2.80
C CYS A 43 -18.64 5.92 1.38
N THR A 44 -19.65 5.85 0.52
CA THR A 44 -19.49 5.39 -0.86
C THR A 44 -19.47 6.59 -1.80
N LEU A 45 -18.37 6.77 -2.52
CA LEU A 45 -18.24 7.84 -3.51
C LEU A 45 -19.24 7.63 -4.65
N SER A 46 -19.89 8.72 -5.05
CA SER A 46 -20.82 8.77 -6.18
C SER A 46 -20.86 10.18 -6.79
N ASP A 47 -21.74 10.37 -7.76
CA ASP A 47 -21.96 11.70 -8.34
C ASP A 47 -22.51 12.70 -7.31
N ASP A 48 -23.31 12.23 -6.34
CA ASP A 48 -23.93 13.06 -5.30
C ASP A 48 -23.16 13.05 -3.97
N GLU A 49 -22.46 11.96 -3.65
CA GLU A 49 -21.69 11.81 -2.40
C GLU A 49 -20.18 11.90 -2.69
N LYS A 50 -19.51 12.87 -2.05
CA LYS A 50 -18.08 13.15 -2.22
C LYS A 50 -17.22 12.67 -1.06
N CYS A 51 -17.84 12.08 -0.05
CA CYS A 51 -17.18 11.58 1.15
C CYS A 51 -16.28 12.64 1.75
N ASN A 52 -16.86 13.84 1.96
CA ASN A 52 -16.11 14.99 2.43
C ASN A 52 -15.59 14.74 3.84
N ILE A 53 -14.29 14.92 4.05
CA ILE A 53 -13.64 14.56 5.32
C ILE A 53 -14.18 15.37 6.52
N ASP A 54 -14.70 16.58 6.31
CA ASP A 54 -15.30 17.41 7.36
C ASP A 54 -16.66 16.89 7.87
N THR A 55 -17.24 15.90 7.20
CA THR A 55 -18.45 15.19 7.65
C THR A 55 -18.13 13.97 8.51
N PHE A 56 -16.87 13.54 8.55
CA PHE A 56 -16.44 12.38 9.32
C PHE A 56 -16.22 12.75 10.79
N ILE A 57 -16.39 11.77 11.67
CA ILE A 57 -16.12 11.94 13.10
C ILE A 57 -14.59 12.00 13.29
N THR A 58 -14.09 13.10 13.85
CA THR A 58 -12.68 13.28 14.20
C THR A 58 -12.18 12.14 15.08
N ASP A 59 -10.92 11.74 14.91
CA ASP A 59 -10.26 10.66 15.67
C ASP A 59 -10.92 9.28 15.52
N SER A 60 -11.91 9.13 14.63
CA SER A 60 -12.61 7.88 14.35
C SER A 60 -12.38 7.42 12.92
N SER A 61 -12.56 6.13 12.67
CA SER A 61 -12.36 5.55 11.35
C SER A 61 -13.63 5.62 10.50
N THR A 62 -13.48 6.11 9.26
CA THR A 62 -14.47 5.97 8.18
C THR A 62 -13.82 5.26 7.00
N LEU A 63 -14.51 4.28 6.41
CA LEU A 63 -14.07 3.61 5.20
C LEU A 63 -14.66 4.31 3.99
N VAL A 64 -13.82 4.78 3.08
CA VAL A 64 -14.27 5.38 1.83
C VAL A 64 -14.18 4.32 0.73
N LEU A 65 -15.30 4.05 0.08
CA LEU A 65 -15.41 3.14 -1.06
C LEU A 65 -15.38 3.97 -2.35
N PRO A 66 -14.25 4.01 -3.09
CA PRO A 66 -14.14 4.87 -4.26
C PRO A 66 -14.91 4.36 -5.49
N GLY A 67 -15.28 3.07 -5.52
CA GLY A 67 -15.95 2.47 -6.68
C GLY A 67 -15.06 2.44 -7.92
N GLY A 68 -15.66 2.62 -9.10
CA GLY A 68 -14.94 2.57 -10.37
C GLY A 68 -14.29 1.21 -10.64
N GLU A 69 -13.05 1.20 -11.12
CA GLU A 69 -12.27 -0.03 -11.33
C GLU A 69 -11.55 -0.54 -10.08
N SER A 70 -11.67 0.14 -8.94
CA SER A 70 -11.07 -0.34 -7.69
C SER A 70 -11.68 -1.67 -7.27
N ARG A 71 -10.84 -2.58 -6.79
CA ARG A 71 -11.29 -3.89 -6.30
C ARG A 71 -10.21 -4.63 -5.53
N CYS A 72 -10.67 -5.60 -4.77
CA CYS A 72 -9.84 -6.67 -4.22
C CYS A 72 -9.70 -7.84 -5.21
N ILE A 73 -8.79 -8.76 -4.86
CA ILE A 73 -8.25 -9.79 -5.77
C ILE A 73 -9.30 -10.77 -6.33
N PHE A 74 -10.28 -11.18 -5.52
CA PHE A 74 -11.32 -12.15 -5.91
C PHE A 74 -12.68 -11.49 -6.16
N SER A 75 -13.54 -12.16 -6.93
CA SER A 75 -14.93 -11.74 -7.12
C SER A 75 -15.77 -11.85 -5.85
N SER A 76 -15.36 -12.71 -4.91
CA SER A 76 -15.98 -12.88 -3.60
C SER A 76 -15.43 -11.99 -2.49
N SER A 77 -14.33 -11.29 -2.73
CA SER A 77 -13.74 -10.33 -1.80
C SER A 77 -14.68 -9.16 -1.47
N THR A 78 -14.33 -8.41 -0.42
CA THR A 78 -14.96 -7.11 -0.16
C THR A 78 -14.78 -6.16 -1.35
N PRO A 79 -15.64 -5.13 -1.48
CA PRO A 79 -15.27 -3.93 -2.22
C PRO A 79 -13.94 -3.36 -1.71
N TYR A 80 -13.17 -2.71 -2.59
CA TYR A 80 -12.02 -1.94 -2.14
C TYR A 80 -12.49 -0.71 -1.35
N ALA A 81 -11.75 -0.39 -0.28
CA ALA A 81 -11.93 0.81 0.49
C ALA A 81 -10.58 1.26 1.06
N PHE A 82 -10.44 2.54 1.32
CA PHE A 82 -9.37 3.08 2.15
C PHE A 82 -9.96 3.65 3.43
N GLN A 83 -9.19 3.63 4.51
CA GLN A 83 -9.59 4.11 5.82
C GLN A 83 -9.11 5.55 6.02
N VAL A 84 -10.02 6.41 6.45
CA VAL A 84 -9.74 7.80 6.80
C VAL A 84 -9.93 7.98 8.30
N ILE A 85 -8.95 8.60 8.95
CA ILE A 85 -9.02 8.99 10.36
C ILE A 85 -8.75 10.50 10.40
N PRO A 86 -9.80 11.35 10.50
CA PRO A 86 -9.64 12.79 10.42
C PRO A 86 -8.85 13.35 11.61
N GLY A 87 -7.95 14.30 11.34
CA GLY A 87 -7.20 15.08 12.30
C GLY A 87 -6.98 16.51 11.78
N ALA A 88 -5.78 17.06 11.95
CA ALA A 88 -5.36 18.33 11.39
C ALA A 88 -5.43 18.30 9.85
N SER A 89 -5.96 19.36 9.25
CA SER A 89 -6.18 19.44 7.80
C SER A 89 -4.91 19.67 6.98
N ASP A 90 -3.83 20.11 7.63
CA ASP A 90 -2.52 20.44 7.05
C ASP A 90 -1.43 19.41 7.38
N LYS A 91 -1.73 18.36 8.16
CA LYS A 91 -0.78 17.28 8.47
C LYS A 91 -1.32 15.94 7.99
N LEU A 92 -0.64 15.31 7.04
CA LEU A 92 -1.14 14.13 6.34
C LEU A 92 -0.19 12.93 6.49
N ILE A 93 -0.75 11.78 6.85
CA ILE A 93 -0.10 10.48 6.71
C ILE A 93 -0.82 9.71 5.59
N VAL A 94 -0.11 9.41 4.51
CA VAL A 94 -0.52 8.42 3.51
C VAL A 94 0.11 7.09 3.89
N TYR A 95 -0.71 6.14 4.32
CA TYR A 95 -0.26 4.82 4.76
C TYR A 95 -0.66 3.73 3.77
N LEU A 96 0.28 2.91 3.33
CA LEU A 96 0.00 1.73 2.51
C LEU A 96 0.06 0.46 3.37
N GLN A 97 -1.07 -0.26 3.45
CA GLN A 97 -1.17 -1.45 4.29
C GLN A 97 -0.30 -2.61 3.77
N GLY A 98 0.19 -3.43 4.70
CA GLY A 98 0.81 -4.72 4.42
C GLY A 98 -0.20 -5.85 4.20
N GLY A 99 0.31 -7.07 3.96
CA GLY A 99 -0.53 -8.26 3.81
C GLY A 99 -0.04 -9.30 2.80
N GLY A 100 1.28 -9.50 2.67
CA GLY A 100 1.83 -10.53 1.78
C GLY A 100 1.64 -10.28 0.27
N ALA A 101 1.83 -11.31 -0.55
CA ALA A 101 1.77 -11.22 -2.02
C ALA A 101 1.38 -12.54 -2.68
N CYS A 102 0.66 -12.44 -3.81
CA CYS A 102 0.24 -13.54 -4.65
C CYS A 102 0.74 -13.29 -6.08
N TRP A 103 1.76 -14.03 -6.51
CA TRP A 103 2.43 -13.85 -7.80
C TRP A 103 2.03 -14.89 -8.85
N ASP A 104 1.37 -15.97 -8.44
CA ASP A 104 0.91 -17.08 -9.28
C ASP A 104 -0.30 -17.80 -8.65
N GLU A 105 -0.86 -18.79 -9.37
CA GLU A 105 -1.99 -19.59 -8.88
C GLU A 105 -1.63 -20.35 -7.58
N ALA A 106 -0.39 -20.81 -7.46
CA ALA A 106 0.07 -21.58 -6.30
C ALA A 106 0.11 -20.73 -5.02
N SER A 107 0.70 -19.55 -5.08
CA SER A 107 0.74 -18.57 -3.97
C SER A 107 -0.65 -18.05 -3.62
N THR A 108 -1.51 -17.84 -4.63
CA THR A 108 -2.92 -17.47 -4.44
C THR A 108 -3.69 -18.55 -3.68
N ASN A 109 -3.65 -19.79 -4.16
CA ASN A 109 -4.31 -20.94 -3.52
C ASN A 109 -3.70 -21.26 -2.14
N ALA A 110 -2.43 -20.92 -1.93
CA ALA A 110 -1.78 -21.06 -0.65
C ALA A 110 -2.21 -20.00 0.37
N GLY A 111 -2.87 -18.91 -0.03
CA GLY A 111 -3.27 -17.82 0.85
C GLY A 111 -2.10 -16.93 1.28
N PHE A 112 -1.18 -16.63 0.37
CA PHE A 112 0.01 -15.81 0.68
C PHE A 112 -0.23 -14.30 0.68
N CYS A 113 -1.44 -13.85 0.38
CA CYS A 113 -1.80 -12.44 0.40
C CYS A 113 -3.16 -12.19 1.04
N SER A 114 -3.33 -10.97 1.55
CA SER A 114 -4.62 -10.40 1.93
C SER A 114 -5.50 -10.26 0.68
N THR A 115 -6.72 -10.78 0.79
CA THR A 115 -7.65 -10.85 -0.33
C THR A 115 -8.89 -9.99 -0.12
N SER A 116 -9.08 -9.42 1.06
CA SER A 116 -10.20 -8.55 1.42
C SER A 116 -9.71 -7.40 2.30
N VAL A 117 -10.45 -6.30 2.29
CA VAL A 117 -10.17 -5.12 3.10
C VAL A 117 -10.22 -5.48 4.59
N SER A 118 -9.21 -5.03 5.33
CA SER A 118 -9.13 -5.16 6.78
C SER A 118 -8.74 -3.82 7.40
N PRO A 119 -9.70 -3.02 7.90
CA PRO A 119 -9.40 -1.75 8.57
C PRO A 119 -8.47 -1.93 9.77
N ALA A 120 -7.53 -1.01 9.94
CA ALA A 120 -6.62 -1.03 11.08
C ALA A 120 -7.30 -0.50 12.34
N SER A 121 -6.89 -1.04 13.50
CA SER A 121 -7.24 -0.47 14.80
C SER A 121 -6.44 0.82 15.06
N LEU A 122 -6.99 1.72 15.88
CA LEU A 122 -6.35 2.98 16.27
C LEU A 122 -5.29 2.76 17.35
N ILE A 123 -4.19 2.10 16.96
CA ILE A 123 -3.05 1.76 17.82
C ILE A 123 -1.73 2.17 17.16
N GLY A 124 -0.64 2.17 17.94
CA GLY A 124 0.68 2.52 17.41
C GLY A 124 0.70 3.95 16.90
N MET A 125 1.10 4.17 15.63
CA MET A 125 1.09 5.51 15.03
C MET A 125 -0.33 6.10 14.88
N PHE A 126 -1.37 5.26 14.89
CA PHE A 126 -2.77 5.68 14.80
C PHE A 126 -3.43 5.89 16.17
N ASP A 127 -2.69 5.72 17.26
CA ASP A 127 -3.20 5.87 18.62
C ASP A 127 -3.46 7.35 18.94
N ARG A 128 -4.72 7.70 19.18
CA ARG A 128 -5.17 9.06 19.49
C ARG A 128 -5.10 9.40 20.98
N GLU A 129 -5.07 8.37 21.84
CA GLU A 129 -5.13 8.49 23.31
C GLU A 129 -3.74 8.59 23.94
N ASN A 130 -2.70 8.17 23.23
CA ASN A 130 -1.33 8.26 23.71
C ASN A 130 -0.75 9.68 23.51
N GLU A 131 -0.62 10.43 24.60
CA GLU A 131 -0.01 11.77 24.62
C GLU A 131 1.45 11.81 24.14
N LEU A 132 2.15 10.67 24.09
CA LEU A 132 3.51 10.59 23.56
C LEU A 132 3.55 10.28 22.06
N ASN A 133 2.41 10.00 21.42
CA ASN A 133 2.37 9.79 19.97
C ASN A 133 2.49 11.15 19.25
N PRO A 134 3.60 11.43 18.54
CA PRO A 134 3.77 12.71 17.84
C PRO A 134 2.81 12.87 16.66
N TYR A 135 2.15 11.78 16.23
CA TYR A 135 1.22 11.74 15.11
C TYR A 135 -0.25 11.78 15.53
N LYS A 136 -0.54 11.91 16.83
CA LYS A 136 -1.89 11.78 17.38
C LYS A 136 -2.90 12.76 16.80
N ASP A 137 -2.48 13.87 16.23
CA ASP A 137 -3.33 14.88 15.60
C ASP A 137 -3.33 14.81 14.07
N TYR A 138 -2.54 13.96 13.41
CA TYR A 138 -2.43 13.93 11.96
C TYR A 138 -3.72 13.38 11.32
N THR A 139 -4.10 13.91 10.15
CA THR A 139 -5.06 13.20 9.30
C THR A 139 -4.38 11.98 8.70
N VAL A 140 -5.01 10.81 8.84
CA VAL A 140 -4.48 9.56 8.28
C VAL A 140 -5.38 9.11 7.13
N VAL A 141 -4.78 8.83 5.98
CA VAL A 141 -5.41 8.17 4.84
C VAL A 141 -4.66 6.86 4.59
N HIS A 142 -5.29 5.76 4.97
CA HIS A 142 -4.72 4.42 4.96
C HIS A 142 -5.33 3.59 3.82
N ALA A 143 -4.58 3.41 2.74
CA ALA A 143 -4.96 2.51 1.66
C ALA A 143 -4.93 1.06 2.18
N LEU A 144 -6.07 0.37 2.16
CA LEU A 144 -6.21 -0.97 2.75
C LEU A 144 -5.93 -2.05 1.70
N TYR A 145 -4.93 -2.88 1.95
CA TYR A 145 -4.39 -3.81 0.97
C TYR A 145 -5.24 -5.06 0.88
N CYS A 146 -5.73 -5.35 -0.33
CA CYS A 146 -6.53 -6.54 -0.61
C CYS A 146 -6.35 -7.08 -2.05
N SER A 147 -5.40 -6.51 -2.78
CA SER A 147 -5.16 -6.81 -4.19
C SER A 147 -4.08 -7.86 -4.41
N GLY A 148 -3.30 -8.21 -3.38
CA GLY A 148 -2.31 -9.29 -3.43
C GLY A 148 -1.11 -9.04 -4.36
N ASP A 149 -0.89 -7.80 -4.77
CA ASP A 149 0.03 -7.39 -5.84
C ASP A 149 1.06 -6.33 -5.42
N LEU A 150 1.35 -6.23 -4.13
CA LEU A 150 2.34 -5.30 -3.56
C LEU A 150 2.08 -3.83 -3.97
N TRP A 151 0.81 -3.47 -4.21
CA TRP A 151 0.39 -2.15 -4.70
C TRP A 151 0.88 -1.80 -6.11
N GLY A 152 1.52 -2.73 -6.82
CA GLY A 152 2.07 -2.55 -8.16
C GLY A 152 1.26 -3.19 -9.28
N GLY A 153 0.11 -3.80 -8.96
CA GLY A 153 -0.65 -4.60 -9.91
C GLY A 153 -1.70 -3.86 -10.73
N ASN A 154 -1.78 -4.21 -12.01
CA ASN A 154 -2.93 -3.96 -12.89
C ASN A 154 -3.00 -5.09 -13.93
N VAL A 155 -3.46 -6.26 -13.50
CA VAL A 155 -3.44 -7.47 -14.32
C VAL A 155 -4.67 -8.34 -14.04
N THR A 156 -5.19 -8.97 -15.10
CA THR A 156 -6.11 -10.10 -14.99
C THR A 156 -5.33 -11.37 -15.26
N GLN A 157 -5.31 -12.27 -14.29
CA GLN A 157 -4.57 -13.52 -14.35
C GLN A 157 -5.25 -14.54 -15.26
N SER A 158 -4.47 -15.52 -15.73
CA SER A 158 -4.99 -16.62 -16.57
C SER A 158 -5.72 -17.71 -15.79
N TYR A 159 -5.66 -17.67 -14.46
CA TYR A 159 -6.34 -18.58 -13.54
C TYR A 159 -7.50 -17.88 -12.81
N ASN A 160 -8.43 -18.69 -12.32
CA ASN A 160 -9.68 -18.22 -11.73
C ASN A 160 -9.67 -18.33 -10.20
N ASP A 161 -10.52 -17.52 -9.57
CA ASP A 161 -10.90 -17.69 -8.17
C ASP A 161 -11.84 -18.90 -7.99
N ALA A 162 -12.24 -19.15 -6.74
CA ALA A 162 -13.11 -20.27 -6.37
C ALA A 162 -14.51 -20.21 -7.03
N ASP A 163 -14.93 -19.03 -7.49
CA ASP A 163 -16.22 -18.80 -8.15
C ASP A 163 -16.11 -18.91 -9.69
N GLY A 164 -14.93 -19.26 -10.21
CA GLY A 164 -14.68 -19.41 -11.64
C GLY A 164 -14.46 -18.09 -12.39
N VAL A 165 -14.24 -16.99 -11.66
CA VAL A 165 -13.96 -15.67 -12.23
C VAL A 165 -12.45 -15.44 -12.27
N PRO A 166 -11.88 -14.88 -13.35
CA PRO A 166 -10.45 -14.59 -13.41
C PRO A 166 -9.96 -13.77 -12.23
N VAL A 167 -8.89 -14.23 -11.58
CA VAL A 167 -8.21 -13.46 -10.51
C VAL A 167 -7.72 -12.15 -11.10
N THR A 168 -7.97 -11.03 -10.42
CA THR A 168 -7.58 -9.72 -10.95
C THR A 168 -6.97 -8.86 -9.86
N GLN A 169 -5.82 -8.29 -10.17
CA GLN A 169 -5.00 -7.50 -9.26
C GLN A 169 -5.00 -6.05 -9.74
N LYS A 170 -5.39 -5.12 -8.87
CA LYS A 170 -5.71 -3.71 -9.19
C LYS A 170 -5.08 -2.72 -8.21
N GLY A 171 -4.00 -3.12 -7.54
CA GLY A 171 -3.26 -2.31 -6.56
C GLY A 171 -2.91 -0.93 -7.09
N LEU A 172 -2.53 -0.80 -8.37
CA LEU A 172 -2.20 0.49 -8.95
C LEU A 172 -3.39 1.46 -8.94
N TYR A 173 -4.56 0.97 -9.38
CA TYR A 173 -5.78 1.77 -9.40
C TYR A 173 -6.29 2.07 -7.99
N ASN A 174 -6.14 1.12 -7.07
CA ASN A 174 -6.54 1.28 -5.67
C ASN A 174 -5.76 2.44 -5.00
N VAL A 175 -4.44 2.52 -5.19
CA VAL A 175 -3.63 3.65 -4.67
C VAL A 175 -4.00 4.95 -5.39
N GLN A 176 -4.08 4.94 -6.73
CA GLN A 176 -4.41 6.15 -7.50
C GLN A 176 -5.74 6.77 -7.05
N LEU A 177 -6.79 5.97 -6.88
CA LEU A 177 -8.10 6.46 -6.42
C LEU A 177 -8.08 6.98 -4.98
N THR A 178 -7.18 6.46 -4.14
CA THR A 178 -6.97 6.98 -2.78
C THR A 178 -6.34 8.38 -2.84
N ILE A 179 -5.31 8.56 -3.69
CA ILE A 179 -4.66 9.87 -3.93
C ILE A 179 -5.65 10.86 -4.55
N ASP A 180 -6.42 10.44 -5.55
CA ASP A 180 -7.41 11.28 -6.24
C ASP A 180 -8.48 11.80 -5.27
N TRP A 181 -8.88 10.98 -4.28
CA TRP A 181 -9.79 11.43 -3.24
C TRP A 181 -9.16 12.52 -2.37
N ILE A 182 -7.89 12.40 -1.95
CA ILE A 182 -7.18 13.43 -1.17
C ILE A 182 -7.12 14.74 -1.97
N ILE A 183 -6.77 14.66 -3.26
CA ILE A 183 -6.75 15.82 -4.18
C ILE A 183 -8.15 16.46 -4.24
N ALA A 184 -9.21 15.65 -4.32
CA ALA A 184 -10.58 16.17 -4.32
C ALA A 184 -10.93 16.88 -3.00
N GLN A 185 -10.45 16.38 -1.86
CA GLN A 185 -10.63 17.05 -0.55
C GLN A 185 -9.90 18.40 -0.50
N GLN A 186 -8.69 18.52 -1.05
CA GLN A 186 -8.00 19.82 -1.16
C GLN A 186 -8.74 20.80 -2.07
N LYS A 187 -9.20 20.33 -3.24
CA LYS A 187 -9.99 21.16 -4.19
C LYS A 187 -11.30 21.66 -3.58
N ALA A 188 -11.90 20.87 -2.70
CA ALA A 188 -13.09 21.24 -1.94
C ALA A 188 -12.77 22.05 -0.66
N SER A 189 -11.52 22.43 -0.45
CA SER A 189 -11.03 23.16 0.73
C SER A 189 -11.33 22.46 2.06
N LYS A 190 -11.37 21.13 2.06
CA LYS A 190 -11.56 20.28 3.25
C LYS A 190 -10.24 19.84 3.86
N LEU A 191 -9.19 19.75 3.05
CA LEU A 191 -7.80 19.67 3.47
C LEU A 191 -7.07 20.93 3.03
N SER A 192 -5.96 21.24 3.70
CA SER A 192 -5.11 22.38 3.34
C SER A 192 -4.57 22.20 1.92
N SER A 193 -4.42 23.31 1.18
CA SER A 193 -3.78 23.29 -0.13
C SER A 193 -2.30 22.93 -0.07
N THR A 194 -1.66 23.18 1.07
CA THR A 194 -0.26 22.84 1.36
C THR A 194 -0.20 22.13 2.70
N PHE A 195 0.43 20.96 2.72
CA PHE A 195 0.65 20.23 3.97
C PHE A 195 1.89 20.78 4.69
N THR A 196 1.76 21.11 5.98
CA THR A 196 2.91 21.44 6.80
C THR A 196 3.80 20.21 6.98
N ASP A 197 3.19 19.04 7.17
CA ASP A 197 3.85 17.76 7.24
C ASP A 197 3.16 16.70 6.35
N LEU A 198 3.93 16.07 5.46
CA LEU A 198 3.50 14.92 4.65
C LEU A 198 4.34 13.68 4.97
N ILE A 199 3.71 12.63 5.49
CA ILE A 199 4.36 11.35 5.76
C ILE A 199 3.83 10.31 4.77
N VAL A 200 4.73 9.69 4.02
CA VAL A 200 4.41 8.55 3.16
C VAL A 200 5.03 7.29 3.76
N THR A 201 4.21 6.37 4.24
CA THR A 201 4.70 5.18 4.96
C THR A 201 3.84 3.95 4.68
N GLY A 202 4.31 2.80 5.10
CA GLY A 202 3.66 1.52 4.88
C GLY A 202 4.52 0.38 5.42
N THR A 203 3.88 -0.72 5.79
CA THR A 203 4.54 -1.87 6.41
C THR A 203 4.50 -3.10 5.51
N SER A 204 5.54 -3.93 5.50
CA SER A 204 5.58 -5.19 4.74
C SER A 204 5.32 -4.97 3.23
N ALA A 205 4.29 -5.59 2.65
CA ALA A 205 3.85 -5.30 1.27
C ALA A 205 3.59 -3.81 1.02
N GLY A 206 3.15 -3.08 2.06
CA GLY A 206 3.00 -1.64 2.04
C GLY A 206 4.32 -0.88 1.90
N ALA A 207 5.43 -1.39 2.44
CA ALA A 207 6.76 -0.78 2.26
C ALA A 207 7.28 -0.95 0.83
N VAL A 208 6.93 -2.06 0.16
CA VAL A 208 7.13 -2.18 -1.30
C VAL A 208 6.28 -1.14 -2.02
N GLY A 209 5.00 -1.04 -1.68
CA GLY A 209 4.11 -0.02 -2.22
C GLY A 209 4.66 1.40 -2.06
N VAL A 210 5.20 1.74 -0.88
CA VAL A 210 5.81 3.06 -0.62
C VAL A 210 6.94 3.30 -1.61
N GLN A 211 7.86 2.33 -1.77
CA GLN A 211 8.98 2.45 -2.71
C GLN A 211 8.53 2.63 -4.17
N LEU A 212 7.39 2.04 -4.56
CA LEU A 212 6.80 2.22 -5.90
C LEU A 212 6.12 3.59 -6.06
N TRP A 213 5.46 4.09 -5.02
CA TRP A 213 4.49 5.18 -5.12
C TRP A 213 4.95 6.53 -4.58
N TYR A 214 5.98 6.59 -3.72
CA TYR A 214 6.24 7.82 -2.96
C TYR A 214 6.52 9.04 -3.85
N THR A 215 7.23 8.90 -4.98
CA THR A 215 7.43 10.01 -5.92
C THR A 215 6.10 10.57 -6.42
N GLN A 216 5.20 9.70 -6.89
CA GLN A 216 3.90 10.13 -7.40
C GLN A 216 3.05 10.76 -6.29
N ILE A 217 3.15 10.27 -5.05
CA ILE A 217 2.45 10.86 -3.90
C ILE A 217 3.00 12.27 -3.61
N LEU A 218 4.33 12.43 -3.57
CA LEU A 218 4.97 13.73 -3.37
C LEU A 218 4.66 14.73 -4.50
N ASP A 219 4.61 14.26 -5.75
CA ASP A 219 4.25 15.07 -6.92
C ASP A 219 2.79 15.53 -6.91
N SER A 220 1.93 14.86 -6.14
CA SER A 220 0.48 15.13 -6.12
C SER A 220 0.10 16.27 -5.18
N PHE A 221 1.00 16.69 -4.28
CA PHE A 221 0.67 17.62 -3.19
C PHE A 221 1.76 18.67 -3.00
N ASP A 222 1.36 19.88 -2.61
CA ASP A 222 2.29 20.87 -2.07
C ASP A 222 2.56 20.57 -0.58
N TRP A 223 3.82 20.69 -0.15
CA TRP A 223 4.21 20.44 1.23
C TRP A 223 5.39 21.32 1.68
N ASP A 224 5.43 21.67 2.97
CA ASP A 224 6.56 22.37 3.60
C ASP A 224 7.63 21.36 4.05
N SER A 225 7.20 20.22 4.60
CA SER A 225 8.06 19.10 4.97
C SER A 225 7.45 17.77 4.55
N ALA A 226 8.29 16.85 4.08
CA ALA A 226 7.90 15.50 3.76
C ALA A 226 8.93 14.46 4.24
N VAL A 227 8.46 13.25 4.57
CA VAL A 227 9.31 12.10 4.90
C VAL A 227 8.71 10.82 4.34
N VAL A 228 9.58 9.91 3.88
CA VAL A 228 9.20 8.60 3.36
C VAL A 228 9.74 7.50 4.26
N ILE A 229 8.88 6.58 4.71
CA ILE A 229 9.25 5.54 5.67
C ILE A 229 8.73 4.17 5.19
N PRO A 230 9.52 3.44 4.39
CA PRO A 230 9.27 2.02 4.14
C PRO A 230 9.64 1.21 5.38
N ASP A 231 8.65 0.56 6.00
CA ASP A 231 8.82 -0.25 7.22
C ASP A 231 8.71 -1.75 6.94
N SER A 232 9.69 -2.52 7.42
CA SER A 232 9.70 -3.98 7.38
C SER A 232 9.66 -4.55 5.96
N TYR A 233 10.41 -3.91 5.04
CA TYR A 233 10.81 -4.52 3.78
C TYR A 233 12.06 -3.88 3.13
N ALA A 234 13.25 -4.37 3.48
CA ALA A 234 14.53 -3.92 2.90
C ALA A 234 15.01 -4.69 1.65
N GLY A 235 14.13 -5.44 0.97
CA GLY A 235 14.35 -5.83 -0.43
C GLY A 235 15.30 -7.01 -0.71
N VAL A 236 15.33 -8.07 0.11
CA VAL A 236 16.08 -9.28 -0.26
C VAL A 236 15.18 -10.21 -1.09
N PHE A 237 15.18 -10.00 -2.41
CA PHE A 237 14.58 -10.94 -3.36
C PHE A 237 15.65 -11.90 -3.91
N PRO A 238 15.29 -13.16 -4.24
CA PRO A 238 16.17 -14.00 -5.03
C PRO A 238 16.53 -13.33 -6.35
N ASP A 239 17.80 -13.44 -6.77
CA ASP A 239 18.29 -12.85 -8.00
C ASP A 239 17.39 -13.21 -9.19
N GLY A 240 17.04 -12.19 -9.99
CA GLY A 240 16.22 -12.37 -11.18
C GLY A 240 14.72 -12.54 -10.95
N THR A 241 14.20 -12.32 -9.73
CA THR A 241 12.75 -12.42 -9.46
C THR A 241 12.00 -11.09 -9.52
N GLN A 242 12.62 -9.99 -9.09
CA GLN A 242 11.95 -8.68 -8.99
C GLN A 242 11.42 -8.15 -10.32
N GLY A 243 12.28 -8.13 -11.35
CA GLY A 243 11.91 -7.59 -12.66
C GLY A 243 10.79 -8.38 -13.35
N PRO A 244 10.89 -9.72 -13.43
CA PRO A 244 9.80 -10.55 -13.94
C PRO A 244 8.51 -10.38 -13.15
N LEU A 245 8.57 -10.31 -11.81
CA LEU A 245 7.40 -10.08 -10.98
C LEU A 245 6.75 -8.72 -11.25
N THR A 246 7.56 -7.65 -11.29
CA THR A 246 7.13 -6.29 -11.61
C THR A 246 6.34 -6.26 -12.93
N LYS A 247 6.88 -6.90 -13.97
CA LYS A 247 6.21 -6.98 -15.27
C LYS A 247 4.97 -7.87 -15.23
N ALA A 248 5.04 -9.02 -14.58
CA ALA A 248 3.94 -9.98 -14.50
C ALA A 248 2.71 -9.42 -13.76
N LEU A 249 2.93 -8.59 -12.73
CA LEU A 249 1.85 -7.88 -12.04
C LEU A 249 1.28 -6.72 -12.87
N GLY A 250 1.90 -6.35 -13.98
CA GLY A 250 1.42 -5.28 -14.87
C GLY A 250 1.90 -3.89 -14.48
N TYR A 251 2.90 -3.76 -13.60
CA TYR A 251 3.44 -2.45 -13.19
C TYR A 251 3.92 -1.61 -14.38
N CYS A 252 4.51 -2.25 -15.39
CA CYS A 252 4.99 -1.58 -16.60
C CYS A 252 3.88 -0.96 -17.46
N THR A 253 2.61 -1.27 -17.18
CA THR A 253 1.45 -0.67 -17.85
C THR A 253 0.98 0.61 -17.18
N TRP A 254 1.58 0.98 -16.06
CA TRP A 254 1.22 2.17 -15.32
C TRP A 254 1.63 3.43 -16.10
N GLU A 255 0.64 4.23 -16.49
CA GLU A 255 0.86 5.44 -17.31
C GLU A 255 1.71 6.51 -16.60
N LYS A 256 1.89 6.41 -15.28
CA LYS A 256 2.75 7.31 -14.50
C LYS A 256 4.19 6.80 -14.37
N LEU A 257 4.51 5.62 -14.88
CA LEU A 257 5.88 5.14 -14.92
C LEU A 257 6.72 6.10 -15.80
N PRO A 258 7.83 6.65 -15.29
CA PRO A 258 8.71 7.50 -16.09
C PRO A 258 9.14 6.82 -17.40
N GLU A 259 9.12 7.56 -18.51
CA GLU A 259 9.36 7.03 -19.85
C GLU A 259 10.73 6.34 -19.98
N ASP A 260 11.74 6.85 -19.30
CA ASP A 260 13.09 6.28 -19.24
C ASP A 260 13.15 4.98 -18.42
N LEU A 261 12.21 4.76 -17.51
CA LEU A 261 12.04 3.49 -16.79
C LEU A 261 11.16 2.49 -17.52
N TYR A 262 10.31 2.92 -18.47
CA TYR A 262 9.44 2.02 -19.23
C TYR A 262 10.22 0.91 -19.93
N THR A 263 11.27 1.27 -20.68
CA THR A 263 12.10 0.30 -21.41
C THR A 263 12.76 -0.69 -20.45
N THR A 264 13.27 -0.20 -19.32
CA THR A 264 13.85 -1.04 -18.26
C THR A 264 12.81 -1.98 -17.66
N CYS A 265 11.57 -1.52 -17.50
CA CYS A 265 10.47 -2.31 -16.94
C CYS A 265 10.07 -3.45 -17.86
N ILE A 266 9.80 -3.17 -19.13
CA ILE A 266 9.39 -4.21 -20.09
C ILE A 266 10.48 -5.26 -20.35
N ASN A 267 11.74 -4.89 -20.13
CA ASN A 267 12.90 -5.77 -20.18
C ASN A 267 13.14 -6.54 -18.88
N GLU A 268 12.24 -6.45 -17.90
CA GLU A 268 12.30 -7.19 -16.62
C GLU A 268 13.55 -6.82 -15.80
N GLN A 269 13.93 -5.55 -15.84
CA GLN A 269 15.12 -5.01 -15.17
C GLN A 269 14.79 -3.99 -14.08
N VAL A 270 13.52 -3.67 -13.86
CA VAL A 270 13.10 -2.81 -12.75
C VAL A 270 13.13 -3.58 -11.45
N THR A 271 13.95 -3.11 -10.51
CA THR A 271 14.03 -3.60 -9.13
C THR A 271 13.69 -2.46 -8.16
N LEU A 272 13.36 -2.79 -6.91
CA LEU A 272 13.09 -1.78 -5.89
C LEU A 272 14.31 -0.92 -5.59
N GLU A 273 15.51 -1.48 -5.66
CA GLU A 273 16.76 -0.73 -5.48
C GLU A 273 16.98 0.25 -6.64
N LEU A 274 16.66 -0.17 -7.87
CA LEU A 274 16.69 0.72 -9.03
C LEU A 274 15.68 1.86 -8.86
N LEU A 275 14.42 1.56 -8.54
CA LEU A 275 13.39 2.59 -8.36
C LEU A 275 13.73 3.56 -7.24
N THR A 276 14.16 3.04 -6.09
CA THR A 276 14.57 3.86 -4.95
C THR A 276 15.76 4.75 -5.32
N SER A 277 16.79 4.20 -5.95
CA SER A 277 17.96 4.98 -6.35
C SER A 277 17.65 6.02 -7.44
N TYR A 278 16.76 5.67 -8.38
CA TYR A 278 16.25 6.59 -9.40
C TYR A 278 15.52 7.77 -8.76
N ASN A 279 14.57 7.48 -7.87
CA ASN A 279 13.74 8.49 -7.23
C ASN A 279 14.54 9.41 -6.30
N LEU A 280 15.47 8.86 -5.52
CA LEU A 280 16.39 9.62 -4.67
C LEU A 280 17.30 10.55 -5.48
N LYS A 281 17.72 10.14 -6.68
CA LYS A 281 18.64 10.92 -7.50
C LYS A 281 17.94 12.01 -8.31
N ASN A 282 16.75 11.72 -8.83
CA ASN A 282 16.15 12.53 -9.89
C ASN A 282 14.98 13.40 -9.42
N ASN A 283 14.27 13.03 -8.35
CA ASN A 283 13.00 13.67 -8.01
C ASN A 283 13.08 14.44 -6.69
N TYR A 284 13.54 13.79 -5.62
CA TYR A 284 13.46 14.35 -4.26
C TYR A 284 14.73 14.07 -3.44
N PRO A 285 15.90 14.63 -3.81
CA PRO A 285 17.16 14.37 -3.12
C PRO A 285 17.19 14.89 -1.68
N ASP A 286 16.36 15.88 -1.36
CA ASP A 286 16.30 16.52 -0.04
C ASP A 286 15.20 15.96 0.86
N VAL A 287 14.35 15.06 0.34
CA VAL A 287 13.32 14.38 1.15
C VAL A 287 13.96 13.20 1.89
N PRO A 288 13.91 13.17 3.23
CA PRO A 288 14.44 12.04 3.99
C PRO A 288 13.66 10.75 3.69
N VAL A 289 14.41 9.69 3.36
CA VAL A 289 13.88 8.32 3.23
C VAL A 289 14.50 7.45 4.34
N ALA A 290 13.68 7.00 5.28
CA ALA A 290 14.10 6.22 6.43
C ALA A 290 13.54 4.79 6.35
N PHE A 291 14.42 3.83 6.06
CA PHE A 291 14.05 2.42 6.10
C PHE A 291 14.06 1.93 7.55
N ILE A 292 12.91 1.43 8.01
CA ILE A 292 12.80 0.73 9.29
C ILE A 292 12.81 -0.75 8.96
N GLN A 293 13.77 -1.51 9.49
CA GLN A 293 13.90 -2.92 9.18
C GLN A 293 14.38 -3.69 10.39
N SER A 294 13.65 -4.75 10.75
CA SER A 294 14.10 -5.69 11.77
C SER A 294 15.29 -6.50 11.24
N LYS A 295 16.25 -6.86 12.10
CA LYS A 295 17.42 -7.67 11.71
C LYS A 295 17.05 -9.09 11.27
N LEU A 296 15.92 -9.58 11.75
CA LEU A 296 15.38 -10.92 11.55
C LEU A 296 13.93 -10.76 11.07
N ASP A 297 13.79 -10.21 9.87
CA ASP A 297 12.47 -10.11 9.24
C ASP A 297 11.91 -11.52 9.01
N ALA A 298 10.65 -11.72 9.42
CA ALA A 298 10.02 -13.03 9.47
C ALA A 298 9.26 -13.37 8.19
#